data_AF-A0A7C3LGE7-F1
#
_entry.id   AF-A0A7C3LGE7-F1
#
_cell.length_a   1.000
_cell.length_b   1.000
_cell.length_c   1.000
_cell.angle_alpha   90.00
_cell.angle_beta   90.00
_cell.angle_gamma   90.00
#
_symmetry.space_group_name_H-M   'P 1'
#
loop_
_entity.id
_entity.type
_entity.pdbx_description
1 polymer ?
#
loop_
_entity_poly.entity_id
_entity_poly.type
_entity_poly.pdbx_seq_one_letter_code
_entity_poly.pdbx_strand_id
1 'polypeptide(L)'
;MAVLANTQTGARYAAAHGARTIEYEPPAFNPARSRRFHFYLLLPAILVLASISLYPFFWLIYMSLHEVQLAPNQPDTWVGLAHFEKLLTDRKFLNGWVLLLKYSLMCLVLQVGLGMLLAVILHNSRLEKVLVTIFLMPMMMAPV
;
A
#
# COMPACT_ATOMS: atom_id res chain seq x y z
N MET A 1 40.48 45.95 -3.24
CA MET A 1 39.84 45.55 -4.50
C MET A 1 40.86 44.83 -5.38
N ALA A 2 40.90 43.50 -5.30
CA ALA A 2 41.73 42.68 -6.19
C ALA A 2 40.90 41.47 -6.62
N VAL A 3 40.17 41.64 -7.73
CA VAL A 3 39.41 40.57 -8.37
C VAL A 3 40.40 39.83 -9.28
N LEU A 4 40.88 38.67 -8.82
CA LEU A 4 41.67 37.76 -9.65
C LEU A 4 40.74 37.09 -10.66
N ALA A 5 40.75 37.58 -11.89
CA ALA A 5 40.04 36.97 -13.00
C ALA A 5 40.83 35.75 -13.51
N ASN A 6 40.43 34.55 -13.08
CA ASN A 6 40.85 33.30 -13.71
C ASN A 6 39.76 32.85 -14.70
N THR A 7 40.07 32.92 -15.99
CA THR A 7 39.15 32.85 -17.14
C THR A 7 38.86 31.41 -17.62
N GLN A 8 38.63 30.45 -16.72
CA GLN A 8 38.35 29.05 -17.11
C GLN A 8 37.20 28.36 -16.37
N THR A 9 36.52 29.02 -15.43
CA THR A 9 35.26 28.50 -14.87
C THR A 9 34.46 29.71 -14.40
N GLY A 10 33.20 29.84 -14.82
CA GLY A 10 32.34 31.00 -14.53
C GLY A 10 32.01 31.24 -13.05
N ALA A 11 32.79 30.70 -12.12
CA ALA A 11 32.65 30.94 -10.70
C ALA A 11 33.35 32.25 -10.33
N ARG A 12 32.57 33.30 -10.10
CA ARG A 12 33.06 34.59 -9.59
C ARG A 12 33.40 34.40 -8.11
N TYR A 13 34.68 34.46 -7.76
CA TYR A 13 35.11 34.38 -6.36
C TYR A 13 35.03 35.77 -5.71
N ALA A 14 33.93 36.06 -5.02
CA ALA A 14 33.80 37.24 -4.18
C ALA A 14 34.30 36.93 -2.76
N ALA A 15 35.49 37.43 -2.40
CA ALA A 15 36.05 37.28 -1.05
C ALA A 15 35.60 38.45 -0.16
N ALA A 16 34.43 38.32 0.46
CA ALA A 16 34.00 39.22 1.53
C ALA A 16 34.17 38.52 2.88
N HIS A 17 35.07 39.06 3.71
CA HIS A 17 35.24 38.74 5.14
C HIS A 17 35.34 37.24 5.48
N GLY A 18 36.51 36.63 5.26
CA GLY A 18 36.95 35.38 5.91
C GLY A 18 36.19 34.09 5.57
N ALA A 19 34.97 34.19 5.05
CA ALA A 19 34.14 33.09 4.60
C ALA A 19 34.14 33.07 3.07
N ARG A 20 34.72 32.01 2.49
CA ARG A 20 34.66 31.77 1.05
C ARG A 20 33.25 31.32 0.69
N THR A 21 32.34 32.26 0.45
CA THR A 21 31.01 31.95 -0.07
C THR A 21 31.14 31.66 -1.56
N ILE A 22 31.09 30.38 -1.89
CA ILE A 22 30.92 29.93 -3.28
C ILE A 22 29.55 30.38 -3.76
N GLU A 23 29.53 31.43 -4.58
CA GLU A 23 28.35 31.88 -5.30
C GLU A 23 28.08 30.87 -6.42
N TYR A 24 27.42 29.78 -6.03
CA TYR A 24 26.98 28.72 -6.93
C TYR A 24 25.65 29.15 -7.54
N GLU A 25 25.68 29.67 -8.76
CA GLU A 25 24.48 29.69 -9.59
C GLU A 25 24.18 28.25 -10.00
N PRO A 26 23.06 27.66 -9.55
CA PRO A 26 22.71 26.31 -9.94
C PRO A 26 22.52 26.28 -11.48
N PRO A 27 23.20 25.38 -12.21
CA PRO A 27 22.93 25.21 -13.63
C PRO A 27 21.45 24.87 -13.78
N ALA A 28 20.81 25.58 -14.72
CA ALA A 28 19.36 25.61 -14.90
C ALA A 28 18.68 24.24 -14.75
N PHE A 29 17.53 24.26 -14.08
CA PHE A 29 16.65 23.13 -13.78
C PHE A 29 16.69 22.03 -14.86
N ASN A 30 16.97 20.81 -14.41
CA ASN A 30 16.80 19.57 -15.15
C ASN A 30 15.42 19.57 -15.84
N PRO A 31 15.32 19.39 -17.18
CA PRO A 31 14.04 19.34 -17.86
C PRO A 31 13.15 18.28 -17.21
N ALA A 32 11.87 18.62 -16.98
CA ALA A 32 10.91 17.73 -16.35
C ALA A 32 10.94 16.36 -17.04
N ARG A 33 11.49 15.36 -16.33
CA ARG A 33 11.76 14.01 -16.85
C ARG A 33 10.48 13.47 -17.49
N SER A 34 10.54 13.18 -18.79
CA SER A 34 9.41 12.75 -19.63
C SER A 34 8.57 11.70 -18.91
N ARG A 35 7.36 12.08 -18.48
CA ARG A 35 6.40 11.24 -17.74
C ARG A 35 6.12 9.92 -18.47
N ARG A 36 6.25 9.91 -19.79
CA ARG A 36 6.05 8.75 -20.66
C ARG A 36 7.09 7.65 -20.44
N PHE A 37 8.36 7.98 -20.19
CA PHE A 37 9.41 6.99 -19.95
C PHE A 37 9.17 6.20 -18.65
N HIS A 38 8.67 6.87 -17.60
CA HIS A 38 8.28 6.20 -16.35
C HIS A 38 7.14 5.20 -16.56
N PHE A 39 6.15 5.54 -17.41
CA PHE A 39 5.06 4.62 -17.72
C PHE A 39 5.55 3.39 -18.47
N TYR A 40 6.44 3.51 -19.45
CA TYR A 40 6.99 2.34 -20.16
C TYR A 40 7.80 1.42 -19.25
N LEU A 41 8.51 1.96 -18.25
CA LEU A 41 9.26 1.16 -17.29
C LEU A 41 8.34 0.42 -16.30
N LEU A 42 7.22 1.04 -15.90
CA LEU A 42 6.21 0.43 -15.02
C LEU A 42 5.24 -0.50 -15.75
N LEU A 43 5.04 -0.30 -17.06
CA LEU A 43 4.09 -1.05 -17.88
C LEU A 43 4.25 -2.58 -17.74
N PRO A 44 5.45 -3.19 -17.89
CA PRO A 44 5.57 -4.64 -17.79
C PRO A 44 5.24 -5.16 -16.39
N ALA A 45 5.62 -4.43 -15.33
CA ALA A 45 5.29 -4.82 -13.96
C ALA A 45 3.78 -4.77 -13.71
N ILE A 46 3.12 -3.68 -14.14
CA ILE A 46 1.66 -3.51 -14.02
C ILE A 46 0.95 -4.59 -14.84
N LEU A 47 1.40 -4.89 -16.05
CA LEU A 47 0.76 -5.87 -16.93
C LEU A 47 0.85 -7.28 -16.33
N VAL A 48 2.00 -7.67 -15.75
CA VAL A 48 2.15 -8.94 -15.05
C VAL A 48 1.27 -9.03 -13.80
N LEU A 49 1.31 -8.01 -12.94
CA LEU A 49 0.47 -7.94 -11.72
C LEU A 49 -1.03 -7.98 -12.06
N ALA A 50 -1.43 -7.19 -13.07
CA ALA A 50 -2.78 -7.17 -13.57
C ALA A 50 -3.16 -8.54 -14.14
N SER A 51 -2.30 -9.18 -14.94
CA SER A 51 -2.63 -10.48 -15.55
C SER A 51 -2.84 -11.56 -14.49
N ILE A 52 -1.96 -11.63 -13.48
CA ILE A 52 -2.06 -12.60 -12.37
C ILE A 52 -3.30 -12.36 -11.51
N SER A 53 -3.75 -11.11 -11.34
CA SER A 53 -4.92 -10.78 -10.53
C SER A 53 -6.24 -10.84 -11.32
N LEU A 54 -6.27 -10.26 -12.52
CA LEU A 54 -7.45 -10.16 -13.36
C LEU A 54 -7.83 -11.52 -13.95
N TYR A 55 -6.84 -12.35 -14.35
CA TYR A 55 -7.14 -13.67 -14.91
C TYR A 55 -8.01 -14.54 -13.98
N PRO A 56 -7.61 -14.83 -12.73
CA PRO A 56 -8.46 -15.60 -11.83
C PRO A 56 -9.73 -14.84 -11.47
N PHE A 57 -9.69 -13.50 -11.35
CA PHE A 57 -10.88 -12.70 -11.04
C PHE A 57 -11.99 -12.85 -12.08
N PHE A 58 -11.67 -12.75 -13.37
CA PHE A 58 -12.64 -12.97 -14.44
C PHE A 58 -13.11 -14.42 -14.49
N TRP A 59 -12.20 -15.37 -14.26
CA TRP A 59 -12.56 -16.77 -14.14
C TRP A 59 -13.55 -17.03 -13.00
N LEU A 60 -13.34 -16.41 -11.83
CA LEU A 60 -14.23 -16.46 -10.67
C LEU A 60 -15.61 -15.88 -10.99
N ILE A 61 -15.69 -14.76 -11.72
CA ILE A 61 -16.97 -14.19 -12.15
C ILE A 61 -17.69 -15.16 -13.11
N TYR A 62 -16.98 -15.71 -14.08
CA TYR A 62 -17.54 -16.69 -15.01
C TYR A 62 -18.07 -17.93 -14.27
N MET A 63 -17.28 -18.44 -13.33
CA MET A 63 -17.63 -19.57 -12.47
C MET A 63 -18.82 -19.27 -11.56
N SER A 64 -18.93 -18.04 -11.05
CA SER A 64 -20.03 -17.62 -10.17
C SER A 64 -21.40 -17.64 -10.86
N LEU A 65 -21.43 -17.56 -12.20
CA LEU A 65 -22.64 -17.60 -13.03
C LEU A 65 -23.03 -19.02 -13.49
N HIS A 66 -22.15 -20.00 -13.27
CA HIS A 66 -22.37 -21.40 -13.61
C HIS A 66 -22.53 -22.26 -12.37
N GLU A 67 -23.41 -23.26 -12.45
CA GLU A 67 -23.45 -24.34 -11.47
C GLU A 67 -22.54 -25.46 -11.94
N VAL A 68 -21.32 -25.46 -11.41
CA VAL A 68 -20.36 -26.53 -11.61
C VAL A 68 -20.74 -27.68 -10.68
N GLN A 69 -21.38 -28.70 -11.25
CA GLN A 69 -21.75 -29.89 -10.51
C GLN A 69 -20.54 -30.81 -10.36
N LEU A 70 -20.31 -31.30 -9.14
CA LEU A 70 -19.17 -32.14 -8.78
C LEU A 70 -19.30 -33.58 -9.33
N ALA A 71 -20.46 -33.89 -9.93
CA ALA A 71 -20.78 -35.19 -10.49
C ALA A 71 -20.38 -35.24 -11.98
N PRO A 72 -19.60 -36.25 -12.41
CA PRO A 72 -18.99 -36.30 -13.75
C PRO A 72 -19.98 -36.46 -14.93
N ASN A 73 -21.30 -36.49 -14.68
CA ASN A 73 -22.32 -36.84 -15.66
C ASN A 73 -23.41 -35.77 -15.87
N GLN A 74 -23.25 -34.54 -15.36
CA GLN A 74 -24.16 -33.44 -15.70
C GLN A 74 -23.42 -32.30 -16.40
N PRO A 75 -23.98 -31.75 -17.50
CA PRO A 75 -23.40 -30.58 -18.13
C PRO A 75 -23.46 -29.37 -17.19
N ASP A 76 -22.43 -28.53 -17.22
CA ASP A 76 -22.43 -27.25 -16.51
C ASP A 76 -23.69 -26.47 -16.92
N THR A 77 -24.54 -26.16 -15.95
CA THR A 77 -25.77 -25.42 -16.22
C THR A 77 -25.51 -23.94 -15.99
N TRP A 78 -25.84 -23.13 -17.00
CA TRP A 78 -25.83 -21.68 -16.87
C TRP A 78 -27.02 -21.26 -16.02
N VAL A 79 -26.80 -20.95 -14.75
CA VAL A 79 -27.87 -20.58 -13.80
C VAL A 79 -27.96 -19.06 -13.60
N GLY A 80 -27.05 -18.31 -14.20
CA GLY A 80 -27.06 -16.85 -14.19
C GLY A 80 -26.98 -16.30 -12.76
N LEU A 81 -27.99 -15.52 -12.35
CA LEU A 81 -28.02 -14.83 -11.05
C LEU A 81 -28.71 -15.63 -9.92
N ALA A 82 -29.23 -16.82 -10.19
CA ALA A 82 -30.00 -17.58 -9.21
C ALA A 82 -29.18 -17.94 -7.95
N HIS A 83 -27.87 -18.13 -8.09
CA HIS A 83 -26.96 -18.34 -6.96
C HIS A 83 -26.94 -17.17 -5.99
N PHE A 84 -26.95 -15.94 -6.50
CA PHE A 84 -26.94 -14.74 -5.68
C PHE A 84 -28.28 -14.54 -4.96
N GLU A 85 -29.40 -14.80 -5.63
CA GLU A 85 -30.73 -14.71 -5.01
C GLU A 85 -30.88 -15.73 -3.87
N LYS A 86 -30.43 -16.97 -4.08
CA LYS A 86 -30.43 -18.02 -3.06
C LYS A 86 -29.55 -17.67 -1.88
N LEU A 87 -28.37 -17.09 -2.13
CA LEU A 87 -27.42 -16.68 -1.09
C LEU A 87 -27.95 -15.52 -0.24
N LEU A 88 -28.56 -14.52 -0.87
CA LEU A 88 -29.15 -13.36 -0.19
C LEU A 88 -30.39 -13.73 0.64
N THR A 89 -31.10 -14.78 0.26
CA THR A 89 -32.31 -15.25 0.97
C THR A 89 -31.98 -16.22 2.11
N ASP A 90 -30.77 -16.80 2.13
CA ASP A 90 -30.35 -17.73 3.17
C ASP A 90 -30.06 -17.01 4.50
N ARG A 91 -30.87 -17.31 5.52
CA ARG A 91 -30.71 -16.80 6.89
C ARG A 91 -29.35 -17.12 7.51
N LYS A 92 -28.72 -18.25 7.15
CA LYS A 92 -27.38 -18.59 7.66
C LYS A 92 -26.31 -17.66 7.10
N PHE A 93 -26.42 -17.31 5.82
CA PHE A 93 -25.50 -16.37 5.18
C PHE A 93 -25.61 -14.99 5.80
N LEU A 94 -26.83 -14.46 5.92
CA LEU A 94 -27.09 -13.16 6.55
C LEU A 94 -26.62 -13.11 8.01
N ASN A 95 -26.88 -14.16 8.78
CA ASN A 95 -26.38 -14.25 10.16
C ASN A 95 -24.85 -14.28 10.21
N GLY A 96 -24.20 -14.95 9.25
CA GLY A 96 -22.74 -14.96 9.11
C GLY A 96 -22.18 -13.56 8.86
N TRP A 97 -22.81 -12.78 7.99
CA TRP A 97 -22.42 -11.37 7.74
C TRP A 97 -22.56 -10.48 8.96
N VAL A 98 -23.69 -10.60 9.69
CA VAL A 98 -23.90 -9.85 10.92
C VAL A 98 -22.84 -10.21 11.96
N LEU A 99 -22.53 -11.51 12.08
CA LEU A 99 -21.49 -11.99 12.98
C LEU A 99 -20.11 -11.44 12.60
N LEU A 100 -19.74 -11.50 11.32
CA LEU A 100 -18.51 -10.95 10.78
C LEU A 100 -18.38 -9.45 11.05
N LEU A 101 -19.43 -8.68 10.76
CA LEU A 101 -19.46 -7.24 11.00
C LEU A 101 -19.35 -6.93 12.49
N LYS A 102 -20.09 -7.64 13.35
CA LYS A 102 -20.02 -7.46 14.80
C LYS A 102 -18.62 -7.74 15.33
N TYR A 103 -18.01 -8.86 14.93
CA TYR A 103 -16.64 -9.19 15.32
C TYR A 103 -15.64 -8.16 14.79
N SER A 104 -15.70 -7.82 13.50
CA SER A 104 -14.79 -6.83 12.89
C SER A 104 -14.88 -5.48 13.60
N LEU A 105 -16.08 -5.00 13.89
CA LEU A 105 -16.28 -3.74 14.60
C LEU A 105 -15.76 -3.81 16.03
N MET A 106 -16.05 -4.88 16.77
CA MET A 106 -15.53 -5.05 18.14
C MET A 106 -14.00 -5.14 18.15
N CYS A 107 -13.40 -5.90 17.24
CA CYS A 107 -11.95 -5.99 17.09
C CYS A 107 -11.33 -4.63 16.72
N LEU A 108 -11.92 -3.90 15.78
CA LEU A 108 -11.41 -2.60 15.34
C LEU A 108 -11.46 -1.57 16.47
N VAL A 109 -12.59 -1.49 17.18
CA VAL A 109 -12.75 -0.59 18.33
C VAL A 109 -11.73 -0.93 19.41
N LEU A 110 -11.53 -2.21 19.71
CA LEU A 110 -10.56 -2.63 20.71
C LEU A 110 -9.12 -2.35 20.26
N GLN A 111 -8.78 -2.63 19.00
CA GLN A 111 -7.46 -2.39 18.43
C GLN A 111 -7.10 -0.90 18.42
N VAL A 112 -8.02 -0.05 17.95
CA VAL A 112 -7.82 1.40 17.92
C VAL A 112 -7.80 1.96 19.35
N GLY A 113 -8.71 1.51 20.22
CA GLY A 113 -8.76 1.94 21.61
C GLY A 113 -7.49 1.60 22.39
N LEU A 114 -7.02 0.35 22.30
CA LEU A 114 -5.78 -0.07 22.94
C LEU A 114 -4.56 0.61 22.33
N GLY A 115 -4.50 0.74 21.00
CA GLY A 115 -3.41 1.43 20.30
C GLY A 115 -3.32 2.91 20.70
N MET A 116 -4.46 3.59 20.80
CA MET A 116 -4.54 4.98 21.23
C MET A 116 -4.16 5.15 22.70
N LEU A 117 -4.68 4.28 23.58
CA LEU A 117 -4.32 4.27 25.00
C LEU A 117 -2.82 4.10 25.21
N LEU A 118 -2.23 3.12 24.51
CA LEU A 118 -0.78 2.89 24.53
C LEU A 118 -0.01 4.10 24.01
N ALA A 119 -0.43 4.70 22.88
CA ALA A 119 0.23 5.87 22.32
C ALA A 119 0.26 7.06 23.30
N VAL A 120 -0.84 7.29 24.03
CA VAL A 120 -0.92 8.36 25.04
C VAL A 120 -0.02 8.05 26.24
N ILE A 121 0.00 6.82 26.74
CA ILE A 121 0.87 6.40 27.86
C ILE A 121 2.36 6.49 27.48
N LEU A 122 2.68 6.21 26.23
CA LEU A 122 4.06 6.22 25.73
C LEU A 122 4.57 7.63 25.44
N HIS A 123 3.68 8.60 25.28
CA HIS A 123 4.04 9.98 25.01
C HIS A 123 4.92 10.53 26.14
N ASN A 124 6.22 10.67 25.85
CA ASN A 124 7.26 11.20 26.74
C ASN A 124 7.64 10.32 27.95
N SER A 125 7.45 9.00 27.88
CA SER A 125 7.80 8.07 28.97
C SER A 125 9.14 7.37 28.75
N ARG A 126 9.99 7.27 29.79
CA ARG A 126 11.28 6.54 29.74
C ARG A 126 11.13 5.04 29.43
N LEU A 127 9.93 4.49 29.58
CA LEU A 127 9.62 3.07 29.35
C LEU A 127 9.21 2.77 27.89
N GLU A 128 9.21 3.76 27.00
CA GLU A 128 8.88 3.62 25.57
C GLU A 128 9.57 2.41 24.92
N LYS A 129 10.89 2.32 25.07
CA LYS A 129 11.68 1.25 24.46
C LYS A 129 11.32 -0.14 24.95
N VAL A 130 10.97 -0.28 26.24
CA VAL A 130 10.65 -1.59 26.83
C VAL A 130 9.27 -2.06 26.36
N LEU A 131 8.26 -1.18 26.39
CA LEU A 131 6.91 -1.51 25.93
C LEU A 131 6.90 -1.87 24.44
N VAL A 132 7.56 -1.07 23.59
CA VAL A 132 7.65 -1.34 22.15
C VAL A 132 8.31 -2.70 21.87
N THR A 133 9.36 -3.06 22.62
CA THR A 133 10.05 -4.36 22.45
C THR A 133 9.14 -5.54 22.80
N ILE A 134 8.36 -5.44 23.88
CA ILE A 134 7.41 -6.49 24.31
C ILE A 134 6.27 -6.63 23.28
N PHE A 135 5.76 -5.52 22.74
CA PHE A 135 4.70 -5.55 21.72
C PHE A 135 5.19 -6.01 20.33
N LEU A 136 6.46 -5.79 19.97
CA LEU A 136 7.03 -6.29 18.71
C LEU A 136 7.31 -7.80 18.74
N MET A 137 7.71 -8.35 19.89
CA MET A 137 8.01 -9.77 20.05
C MET A 137 6.93 -10.71 19.47
N PRO A 138 5.63 -10.57 19.79
CA PRO A 138 4.59 -11.46 19.26
C PRO A 138 4.38 -11.29 17.75
N MET A 139 4.67 -10.13 17.16
CA MET A 139 4.61 -9.97 15.70
C MET A 139 5.68 -10.83 14.99
N MET A 140 6.79 -11.12 15.69
CA MET A 140 7.86 -11.99 15.20
C MET A 140 7.60 -13.47 15.50
N MET A 141 6.67 -13.80 16.41
CA MET A 141 6.18 -15.18 16.53
C MET A 141 5.27 -15.46 15.34
N ALA A 142 5.81 -16.16 14.35
CA ALA A 142 5.01 -16.70 13.26
C ALA A 142 3.87 -17.56 13.85
N PRO A 143 2.61 -17.31 13.47
CA PRO A 143 1.51 -18.13 13.93
C PRO A 143 1.70 -19.56 13.38
N VAL A 144 1.72 -20.55 14.28
CA VAL A 144 1.73 -21.98 13.95
C VAL A 144 0.33 -22.51 13.66
#